data_AF-A0A358J167-F1
#
_entry.id   AF-A0A358J167-F1
#
_cell.length_a   1.000
_cell.length_b   1.000
_cell.length_c   1.000
_cell.angle_alpha   90.00
_cell.angle_beta   90.00
_cell.angle_gamma   90.00
#
_symmetry.space_group_name_H-M   'P 1'
#
loop_
_entity.id
_entity.type
_entity.pdbx_description
1 polymer ?
#
loop_
_entity_poly.entity_id
_entity_poly.type
_entity_poly.pdbx_seq_one_letter_code
_entity_poly.pdbx_strand_id
1 'polypeptide(L)' 'TSGALAQAVRERLAAHNASAHGASGRIARLAFLTTPPDPNAHEVSDKASINRRAVIDNRKPQVDALYAEPPGPGVVVA' A
#
# COMPACT_ATOMS: atom_id res chain seq x y z
N THR A 1 2.39 5.99 11.90
CA THR A 1 3.43 6.54 11.00
C THR A 1 3.87 7.88 11.54
N SER A 2 5.18 8.13 11.69
CA SER A 2 5.67 9.48 12.06
C SER A 2 5.13 10.52 11.08
N GLY A 3 4.74 11.70 11.56
CA GLY A 3 4.17 12.76 10.72
C GLY A 3 5.08 13.17 9.56
N ALA A 4 6.39 13.21 9.79
CA ALA A 4 7.39 13.51 8.77
C ALA A 4 7.45 12.46 7.65
N LEU A 5 7.37 11.16 8.00
CA LEU A 5 7.35 10.08 7.00
C LEU A 5 6.08 10.13 6.16
N ALA A 6 4.92 10.34 6.79
CA ALA A 6 3.66 10.45 6.07
C ALA A 6 3.68 11.63 5.08
N GLN A 7 4.25 12.78 5.46
CA GLN A 7 4.40 13.94 4.59
C GLN A 7 5.33 13.65 3.41
N ALA A 8 6.51 13.09 3.68
CA ALA A 8 7.48 12.75 2.65
C ALA A 8 6.93 11.74 1.61
N VAL A 9 6.00 10.87 2.03
CA VAL A 9 5.32 9.91 1.16
C VAL A 9 4.25 10.59 0.31
N ARG A 10 3.44 11.49 0.91
CA ARG A 10 2.46 12.28 0.15
C ARG A 10 3.11 13.04 -1.00
N GLU A 11 4.22 13.72 -0.73
CA GLU A 11 4.96 14.49 -1.75
C GLU A 11 5.44 13.60 -2.91
N ARG A 12 5.95 12.39 -2.60
CA ARG A 12 6.39 11.43 -3.62
C ARG A 12 5.23 10.85 -4.41
N LEU A 13 4.11 10.54 -3.75
CA LEU A 13 2.90 10.07 -4.43
C LEU A 13 2.32 11.16 -5.35
N ALA A 14 2.30 12.42 -4.91
CA ALA A 14 1.88 13.54 -5.73
C ALA A 14 2.77 13.70 -6.97
N ALA A 15 4.10 13.62 -6.81
CA ALA A 15 5.05 13.68 -7.91
C ALA A 15 4.90 12.50 -8.90
N HIS A 16 4.73 11.27 -8.40
CA HIS A 16 4.44 10.09 -9.24
C HIS A 16 3.12 10.25 -10.00
N ASN A 17 2.07 10.70 -9.32
CA ASN A 17 0.76 10.88 -9.92
C ASN A 17 0.72 11.98 -10.98
N ALA A 18 1.61 12.98 -10.90
CA ALA A 18 1.74 14.03 -11.90
C ALA A 18 2.33 13.52 -13.23
N SER A 19 3.12 12.46 -13.21
CA SER A 19 3.72 11.84 -14.41
C SER A 19 3.00 10.57 -14.87
N ALA A 20 2.05 10.04 -14.09
CA ALA A 20 1.30 8.84 -14.41
C ALA A 20 0.31 9.06 -15.58
N HIS A 21 0.32 8.16 -16.56
CA HIS A 21 -0.63 8.17 -17.67
C HIS A 21 -1.85 7.29 -17.36
N GLY A 22 -3.05 7.86 -17.46
CA GLY A 22 -4.30 7.15 -17.24
C GLY A 22 -4.58 6.82 -15.77
N ALA A 23 -5.84 6.47 -15.47
CA ALA A 23 -6.30 6.25 -14.10
C ALA A 23 -5.59 5.06 -13.42
N SER A 24 -5.18 4.05 -14.21
CA SER A 24 -4.49 2.85 -13.72
C SER A 24 -3.06 3.10 -13.24
N GLY A 25 -2.43 4.20 -13.65
CA GLY A 25 -1.08 4.59 -13.19
C GLY A 25 -1.07 5.38 -11.89
N ARG A 26 -2.24 5.88 -11.45
CA ARG A 26 -2.37 6.76 -10.29
C ARG A 26 -2.50 5.95 -9.00
N ILE A 27 -1.73 6.32 -7.98
CA ILE A 27 -1.82 5.74 -6.64
C ILE A 27 -2.59 6.73 -5.74
N ALA A 28 -3.81 6.38 -5.35
CA ALA A 28 -4.66 7.26 -4.54
C ALA A 28 -4.38 7.17 -3.03
N ARG A 29 -4.05 5.97 -2.54
CA ARG A 29 -3.90 5.65 -1.11
C ARG A 29 -2.78 4.64 -0.92
N LEU A 30 -2.05 4.73 0.19
CA LEU A 30 -0.98 3.80 0.56
C LEU A 30 -1.00 3.54 2.07
N ALA A 31 -0.76 2.29 2.48
CA ALA A 31 -0.59 1.93 3.89
C ALA A 31 0.77 1.26 4.09
N PHE A 32 1.44 1.57 5.20
CA PHE A 32 2.67 0.89 5.59
C PHE A 32 2.36 -0.40 6.33
N LEU A 33 3.02 -1.48 5.92
CA LEU A 33 3.02 -2.74 6.65
C LEU A 33 4.26 -2.77 7.55
N THR A 34 4.07 -3.10 8.82
CA THR A 34 5.15 -3.22 9.80
C THR A 34 5.76 -4.61 9.84
N THR A 35 5.11 -5.59 9.22
CA THR A 35 5.60 -6.96 9.05
C THR A 35 5.95 -7.19 7.58
N PRO A 36 7.10 -7.82 7.28
CA PRO A 36 7.46 -8.18 5.92
C PRO A 36 6.46 -9.22 5.37
N PRO A 37 6.42 -9.41 4.04
CA PRO A 37 5.72 -10.54 3.43
C PRO A 37 6.19 -11.88 4.00
N ASP A 38 5.24 -12.77 4.30
CA ASP A 38 5.53 -14.09 4.90
C ASP A 38 5.55 -15.20 3.83
N PRO A 39 6.71 -15.84 3.57
CA PRO A 39 6.79 -16.96 2.64
C PRO A 39 6.00 -18.19 3.12
N ASN A 40 5.88 -18.42 4.44
CA ASN A 40 5.10 -19.54 4.98
C ASN A 40 3.59 -19.34 4.80
N ALA A 41 3.15 -18.09 4.69
CA ALA A 41 1.78 -17.72 4.34
C ALA A 41 1.55 -17.60 2.82
N HIS A 42 2.53 -18.03 2.02
CA HIS A 42 2.51 -17.95 0.55
C HIS A 42 2.40 -16.52 -0.01
N GLU A 43 2.77 -15.49 0.74
CA GLU A 43 2.78 -14.10 0.28
C GLU A 43 3.95 -13.79 -0.67
N VAL A 44 4.97 -14.65 -0.67
CA VAL A 44 6.15 -14.58 -1.54
C VAL A 44 6.28 -15.90 -2.29
N SER A 45 6.52 -15.84 -3.59
CA SER A 45 6.80 -17.02 -4.42
C SER A 45 8.23 -17.52 -4.20
N ASP A 46 8.52 -18.74 -4.66
CA ASP A 46 9.88 -19.29 -4.67
C ASP A 46 10.88 -18.42 -5.47
N LYS A 47 10.38 -17.57 -6.37
CA LYS A 47 11.17 -16.60 -7.15
C LYS A 47 11.27 -15.22 -6.48
N ALA A 48 10.96 -15.14 -5.19
CA ALA A 48 10.95 -13.91 -4.39
C ALA A 48 9.99 -12.81 -4.90
N SER A 49 8.96 -13.16 -5.68
CA SER A 49 7.94 -12.20 -6.13
C SER A 49 6.73 -12.19 -5.20
N ILE A 50 6.05 -11.05 -5.08
CA ILE A 50 4.84 -10.93 -4.24
C ILE A 50 3.67 -11.68 -4.88
N ASN A 51 3.10 -12.61 -4.13
CA ASN A 51 1.81 -13.21 -4.46
C ASN A 51 0.69 -12.27 -4.03
N ARG A 52 0.22 -11.44 -4.98
CA ARG A 52 -0.83 -10.44 -4.74
C ARG A 52 -2.08 -11.04 -4.10
N ARG A 53 -2.52 -12.22 -4.54
CA ARG A 53 -3.75 -12.85 -4.03
C ARG A 53 -3.59 -13.20 -2.54
N ALA A 54 -2.54 -13.93 -2.20
CA ALA A 54 -2.25 -14.30 -0.81
C ALA A 54 -2.10 -13.07 0.09
N VAL A 55 -1.41 -12.02 -0.37
CA VAL A 55 -1.27 -10.77 0.39
C VAL A 55 -2.63 -10.10 0.63
N ILE A 56 -3.49 -9.99 -0.38
CA ILE A 56 -4.81 -9.37 -0.21
C ILE A 56 -5.66 -10.17 0.77
N ASP A 57 -5.65 -11.50 0.66
CA ASP A 57 -6.46 -12.37 1.50
C ASP A 57 -5.95 -12.39 2.95
N ASN A 58 -4.64 -12.51 3.17
CA ASN A 58 -4.01 -12.58 4.49
C ASN A 58 -3.94 -11.22 5.20
N ARG A 59 -3.94 -10.10 4.45
CA ARG A 59 -3.85 -8.73 4.99
C ARG A 59 -5.14 -7.95 4.82
N LYS A 60 -6.26 -8.66 4.90
CA LYS A 60 -7.61 -8.09 4.78
C LYS A 60 -7.85 -6.87 5.68
N PRO A 61 -7.42 -6.81 6.96
CA PRO A 61 -7.61 -5.62 7.77
C PRO A 61 -6.95 -4.34 7.19
N GLN A 62 -5.77 -4.48 6.60
CA GLN A 62 -5.06 -3.36 5.98
C GLN A 62 -5.68 -2.96 4.65
N VAL A 63 -6.17 -3.94 3.88
CA VAL A 63 -6.95 -3.69 2.67
C VAL A 63 -8.26 -2.96 3.00
N ASP A 64 -8.98 -3.42 4.02
CA ASP A 64 -10.21 -2.78 4.47
C ASP A 64 -9.95 -1.34 4.93
N ALA A 65 -8.86 -1.10 5.67
CA ALA A 65 -8.44 0.25 6.04
C ALA A 65 -8.14 1.15 4.83
N LEU A 66 -7.52 0.63 3.77
CA LEU A 66 -7.26 1.38 2.52
C LEU A 66 -8.57 1.80 1.84
N TYR A 67 -9.59 0.94 1.84
CA TYR A 67 -10.86 1.17 1.15
C TYR A 67 -11.96 1.80 2.01
N ALA A 68 -11.74 1.93 3.33
CA ALA A 68 -12.68 2.61 4.22
C ALA A 68 -12.90 4.09 3.83
N GLU A 69 -14.04 4.63 4.25
CA GLU A 69 -14.37 6.05 4.13
C GLU A 69 -14.89 6.58 5.48
N PRO A 70 -14.11 7.40 6.23
CA PRO A 70 -12.76 7.86 5.89
C PRO A 70 -11.71 6.72 5.89
N PRO A 71 -10.56 6.89 5.21
CA PRO A 71 -9.47 5.91 5.23
C PRO A 71 -9.03 5.58 6.66
N GLY A 72 -8.69 4.32 6.90
CA GLY A 72 -8.33 3.83 8.21
C GLY A 72 -7.01 4.41 8.76
N PRO A 73 -6.74 4.23 10.06
CA PRO A 73 -5.54 4.76 10.70
C PRO A 73 -4.25 4.32 9.99
N GLY A 74 -3.35 5.28 9.75
CA GLY A 74 -2.05 5.02 9.12
C GLY A 74 -2.06 4.96 7.59
N VAL A 75 -3.23 5.10 6.94
CA VAL A 75 -3.32 5.29 5.49
C VAL A 75 -2.88 6.70 5.12
N VAL A 76 -2.00 6.79 4.12
CA VAL A 76 -1.58 8.03 3.48
C VAL A 76 -2.38 8.22 2.19
N VAL A 77 -3.05 9.36 2.07
CA VAL A 77 -3.76 9.76 0.85
C VAL A 77 -2.85 10.67 0.04
N ALA A 78 -2.74 10.40 -1.27
CA ALA A 78 -1.90 11.12 -2.21
C ALA A 78 -2.42 12.53 -2.56
#